data_AF-A0A7X9DZV1-F1
#
_entry.id   AF-A0A7X9DZV1-F1
#
_cell.length_a   1.000
_cell.length_b   1.000
_cell.length_c   1.000
_cell.angle_alpha   90.00
_cell.angle_beta   90.00
_cell.angle_gamma   90.00
#
_symmetry.space_group_name_H-M   'P 1'
#
loop_
_entity.id
_entity.type
_entity.pdbx_description
1 polymer ?
#
loop_
_entity_poly.entity_id
_entity_poly.type
_entity_poly.pdbx_seq_one_letter_code
_entity_poly.pdbx_strand_id
1 'polypeptide(L)'
;MTEKEFIQKWVEKIKTELKRFPEDFVNATEFEEVSLPGKILFLNPPLFGSYQLTDESGDTFYSTDDMFRAKYVYYANRVKPNSVKIPVDQLKTYETVRDYERYLDGFLKEMEKDFKQTFQKTKGFKIISSQIFSTLNLTRT
;
A
#
# COMPACT_ATOMS: atom_id res chain seq x y z
N MET A 1 22.38 11.03 -15.36
CA MET A 1 21.36 10.04 -14.97
C MET A 1 20.12 10.27 -15.82
N THR A 2 19.62 9.24 -16.48
CA THR A 2 18.36 9.25 -17.23
C THR A 2 17.17 8.95 -16.31
N GLU A 3 15.94 9.23 -16.75
CA GLU A 3 14.74 8.87 -15.99
C GLU A 3 14.63 7.35 -15.76
N LYS A 4 15.05 6.53 -16.73
CA LYS A 4 15.10 5.07 -16.59
C LYS A 4 16.08 4.62 -15.51
N GLU A 5 17.28 5.20 -15.49
CA GLU A 5 18.28 4.91 -14.45
C GLU A 5 17.79 5.35 -13.06
N PHE A 6 17.10 6.49 -12.98
CA PHE A 6 16.50 6.97 -11.74
C PHE A 6 15.41 6.03 -11.21
N ILE A 7 14.51 5.57 -12.09
CA ILE A 7 13.47 4.58 -11.74
C ILE A 7 14.14 3.31 -11.21
N GLN A 8 15.13 2.76 -11.92
CA GLN A 8 15.81 1.54 -11.52
C GLN A 8 16.51 1.69 -10.16
N LYS A 9 17.22 2.79 -9.95
CA LYS A 9 17.85 3.12 -8.65
C LYS A 9 16.84 3.09 -7.51
N TRP A 10 15.70 3.74 -7.68
CA TRP A 10 14.67 3.84 -6.63
C TRP A 10 13.89 2.55 -6.41
N VAL A 11 13.62 1.79 -7.48
CA VAL A 11 13.03 0.45 -7.38
C VAL A 11 13.93 -0.46 -6.54
N GLU A 12 15.23 -0.51 -6.80
CA GLU A 12 16.16 -1.37 -6.06
C GLU A 12 16.37 -0.90 -4.61
N LYS A 13 16.46 0.42 -4.38
CA LYS A 13 16.49 0.97 -3.01
C LYS A 13 15.25 0.55 -2.21
N ILE A 14 14.06 0.81 -2.74
CA ILE A 14 12.82 0.51 -2.01
C ILE A 14 12.69 -1.00 -1.80
N LYS A 15 12.96 -1.85 -2.80
CA LYS A 15 12.93 -3.32 -2.61
C LYS A 15 13.76 -3.79 -1.42
N THR A 16 14.92 -3.18 -1.22
CA THR A 16 15.87 -3.55 -0.15
C THR A 16 15.39 -3.07 1.22
N GLU A 17 14.78 -1.89 1.28
CA GLU A 17 14.37 -1.25 2.54
C GLU A 17 12.90 -1.54 2.91
N LEU A 18 12.10 -2.08 1.98
CA LEU A 18 10.66 -2.20 2.12
C LEU A 18 10.25 -3.17 3.22
N LYS A 19 9.75 -2.59 4.31
CA LYS A 19 9.05 -3.31 5.39
C LYS A 19 7.81 -4.07 4.89
N ARG A 20 7.53 -5.19 5.54
CA ARG A 20 6.37 -6.05 5.33
C ARG A 20 5.17 -5.49 6.07
N PHE A 21 4.07 -5.37 5.34
CA PHE A 21 2.78 -5.01 5.91
C PHE A 21 1.91 -6.27 5.98
N PRO A 22 1.23 -6.53 7.11
CA PRO A 22 1.18 -5.69 8.30
C PRO A 22 2.28 -5.95 9.35
N GLU A 23 3.10 -6.98 9.18
CA GLU A 23 3.93 -7.57 10.24
C GLU A 23 4.91 -6.59 10.91
N ASP A 24 5.51 -5.68 10.14
CA ASP A 24 6.50 -4.72 10.66
C ASP A 24 5.85 -3.43 11.23
N PHE A 25 4.52 -3.35 11.23
CA PHE A 25 3.75 -2.17 11.64
C PHE A 25 2.72 -2.47 12.73
N VAL A 26 2.15 -3.67 12.74
CA VAL A 26 1.08 -4.03 13.66
C VAL A 26 1.62 -4.32 15.06
N ASN A 27 0.99 -3.71 16.07
CA ASN A 27 1.27 -3.98 17.48
C ASN A 27 -0.06 -4.20 18.22
N ALA A 28 -0.60 -5.42 18.08
CA ALA A 28 -1.85 -5.86 18.68
C ALA A 28 -1.67 -7.28 19.26
N THR A 29 -2.51 -7.62 20.24
CA THR A 29 -2.49 -8.94 20.91
C THR A 29 -3.59 -9.86 20.42
N GLU A 30 -4.72 -9.29 19.97
CA GLU A 30 -5.89 -10.03 19.53
C GLU A 30 -6.17 -9.75 18.06
N PHE A 31 -6.42 -10.83 17.33
CA PHE A 31 -6.63 -10.80 15.89
C PHE A 31 -7.82 -11.67 15.51
N GLU A 32 -8.52 -11.25 14.48
CA GLU A 32 -9.42 -12.11 13.71
C GLU A 32 -8.77 -12.47 12.38
N GLU A 33 -9.16 -13.61 11.81
CA GLU A 33 -8.65 -14.08 10.53
C GLU A 33 -9.69 -13.85 9.43
N VAL A 34 -9.24 -13.22 8.34
CA VAL A 34 -10.02 -13.02 7.12
C VAL A 34 -9.42 -13.86 6.01
N SER A 35 -10.19 -14.78 5.47
CA SER A 35 -9.82 -15.57 4.30
C SER A 35 -9.75 -14.69 3.06
N LEU A 36 -8.69 -14.82 2.29
CA LEU A 36 -8.44 -14.10 1.04
C LEU A 36 -8.20 -15.09 -0.11
N PRO A 37 -8.47 -14.67 -1.36
CA PRO A 37 -8.47 -15.60 -2.49
C PRO A 37 -7.08 -15.90 -3.09
N GLY A 38 -5.99 -15.43 -2.49
CA GLY A 38 -4.64 -15.64 -3.03
C GLY A 38 -4.40 -14.95 -4.39
N LYS A 39 -5.18 -13.91 -4.73
CA LYS A 39 -5.12 -13.17 -5.99
C LYS A 39 -5.18 -11.66 -5.77
N ILE A 40 -5.03 -10.89 -6.84
CA ILE A 40 -5.12 -9.43 -6.78
C ILE A 40 -6.56 -9.04 -6.40
N LEU A 41 -6.65 -8.08 -5.47
CA LEU A 41 -7.90 -7.45 -5.07
C LEU A 41 -7.77 -5.94 -5.29
N PHE A 42 -8.90 -5.32 -5.62
CA PHE A 42 -9.05 -3.90 -5.86
C PHE A 42 -9.91 -3.30 -4.75
N LEU A 43 -9.41 -2.23 -4.12
CA LEU A 43 -10.21 -1.43 -3.20
C LEU A 43 -11.08 -0.46 -4.02
N ASN A 44 -12.37 -0.73 -4.09
CA ASN A 44 -13.31 0.09 -4.84
C ASN A 44 -13.72 1.36 -4.07
N PRO A 45 -14.20 2.41 -4.78
CA PRO A 45 -14.89 3.51 -4.13
C PRO A 45 -16.05 3.00 -3.25
N PRO A 46 -16.32 3.63 -2.10
CA PRO A 46 -17.34 3.16 -1.19
C PRO A 46 -18.73 3.18 -1.83
N LEU A 47 -19.50 2.11 -1.61
CA LEU A 47 -20.86 1.95 -2.09
C LEU A 47 -21.79 1.84 -0.88
N PHE A 48 -22.75 2.76 -0.76
CA PHE A 48 -23.68 2.86 0.38
C PHE A 48 -23.00 2.86 1.76
N GLY A 49 -21.84 3.52 1.89
CA GLY A 49 -21.09 3.59 3.14
C GLY A 49 -20.25 2.35 3.45
N SER A 50 -20.23 1.35 2.57
CA SER A 50 -19.36 0.17 2.69
C SER A 50 -18.19 0.24 1.71
N TYR A 51 -17.03 -0.21 2.17
CA TYR A 51 -15.83 -0.40 1.39
C TYR A 51 -15.70 -1.87 1.01
N GLN A 52 -15.45 -2.14 -0.26
CA GLN A 52 -15.39 -3.49 -0.81
C GLN A 52 -14.04 -3.73 -1.49
N LEU A 53 -13.50 -4.93 -1.26
CA LEU A 53 -12.39 -5.46 -2.03
C LEU A 53 -12.93 -6.51 -2.99
N THR A 54 -12.78 -6.24 -4.29
CA THR A 54 -13.21 -7.15 -5.34
C THR A 54 -12.03 -7.68 -6.14
N ASP A 55 -12.23 -8.77 -6.86
CA ASP A 55 -11.31 -9.15 -7.92
C ASP A 55 -11.58 -8.39 -9.24
N GLU A 56 -10.93 -8.82 -10.32
CA GLU A 56 -11.10 -8.28 -11.67
C GLU A 56 -12.47 -8.58 -12.30
N SER A 57 -13.19 -9.58 -11.79
CA SER A 57 -14.54 -9.96 -12.23
C SER A 57 -15.62 -9.17 -11.48
N GLY A 58 -15.25 -8.44 -10.43
CA GLY A 58 -16.16 -7.67 -9.57
C GLY A 58 -16.69 -8.47 -8.39
N ASP A 59 -16.22 -9.70 -8.17
CA ASP A 59 -16.65 -10.53 -7.03
C ASP A 59 -16.07 -9.96 -5.73
N THR A 60 -16.92 -9.73 -4.74
CA THR A 60 -16.51 -9.17 -3.44
C THR A 60 -15.96 -10.26 -2.52
N PHE A 61 -14.72 -10.09 -2.05
CA PHE A 61 -14.06 -11.00 -1.11
C PHE A 61 -13.98 -10.45 0.31
N TYR A 62 -14.05 -9.14 0.47
CA TYR A 62 -14.08 -8.50 1.78
C TYR A 62 -14.93 -7.23 1.71
N SER A 63 -15.74 -7.00 2.75
CA SER A 63 -16.62 -5.83 2.86
C SER A 63 -16.63 -5.36 4.31
N THR A 64 -16.59 -4.05 4.52
CA THR A 64 -16.63 -3.42 5.84
C THR A 64 -17.10 -1.98 5.71
N ASP A 65 -17.70 -1.42 6.75
CA ASP A 65 -18.03 0.01 6.88
C ASP A 65 -16.84 0.84 7.39
N ASP A 66 -15.74 0.21 7.80
CA ASP A 66 -14.52 0.88 8.27
C ASP A 66 -13.46 0.96 7.16
N MET A 67 -13.17 2.19 6.73
CA MET A 67 -12.16 2.49 5.73
C MET A 67 -10.77 1.95 6.10
N PHE A 68 -10.36 2.03 7.36
CA PHE A 68 -9.02 1.59 7.78
C PHE A 68 -8.91 0.08 7.75
N ARG A 69 -9.98 -0.64 8.10
CA ARG A 69 -10.02 -2.09 7.93
C ARG A 69 -9.94 -2.50 6.46
N ALA A 70 -10.67 -1.81 5.58
CA ALA A 70 -10.57 -2.07 4.14
C ALA A 70 -9.15 -1.82 3.61
N LYS A 71 -8.52 -0.70 3.98
CA LYS A 71 -7.13 -0.38 3.63
C LYS A 71 -6.15 -1.41 4.19
N TYR A 72 -6.34 -1.87 5.44
CA TYR A 72 -5.50 -2.88 6.06
C TYR A 72 -5.50 -4.17 5.22
N VAL A 73 -6.68 -4.71 4.91
CA VAL A 73 -6.80 -5.92 4.08
C VAL A 73 -6.19 -5.68 2.70
N TYR A 74 -6.45 -4.52 2.10
CA TYR A 74 -5.94 -4.18 0.78
C TYR A 74 -4.41 -4.11 0.73
N TYR A 75 -3.77 -3.46 1.72
CA TYR A 75 -2.31 -3.38 1.81
C TYR A 75 -1.67 -4.72 2.15
N ALA A 76 -2.29 -5.53 3.00
CA ALA A 76 -1.85 -6.91 3.27
C ALA A 76 -1.97 -7.80 2.02
N ASN A 77 -2.97 -7.55 1.16
CA ASN A 77 -3.17 -8.30 -0.08
C ASN A 77 -2.09 -8.03 -1.15
N ARG A 78 -1.15 -7.11 -0.91
CA ARG A 78 -0.02 -6.84 -1.83
C ARG A 78 0.76 -8.11 -2.22
N VAL A 79 0.91 -9.04 -1.27
CA VAL A 79 1.60 -10.32 -1.48
C VAL A 79 0.66 -11.47 -1.84
N LYS A 80 -0.63 -11.17 -2.08
CA LYS A 80 -1.68 -12.13 -2.45
C LYS A 80 -1.76 -13.33 -1.49
N PRO A 81 -1.88 -13.10 -0.17
CA PRO A 81 -1.97 -14.19 0.80
C PRO A 81 -3.35 -14.87 0.70
N ASN A 82 -3.45 -16.07 1.29
CA ASN A 82 -4.72 -16.80 1.41
C ASN A 82 -5.51 -16.41 2.66
N SER A 83 -4.88 -15.71 3.61
CA SER A 83 -5.56 -15.11 4.75
C SER A 83 -4.78 -13.90 5.27
N VAL A 84 -5.48 -13.04 6.01
CA VAL A 84 -4.88 -11.92 6.73
C VAL A 84 -5.40 -11.91 8.16
N LYS A 85 -4.51 -11.65 9.12
CA LYS A 85 -4.89 -11.39 10.51
C LYS A 85 -5.08 -9.90 10.71
N ILE A 86 -6.25 -9.48 11.16
CA ILE A 86 -6.59 -8.09 11.39
C ILE A 86 -6.77 -7.89 12.90
N PRO A 87 -6.22 -6.83 13.51
CA PRO A 87 -6.50 -6.51 14.90
C PRO A 87 -8.00 -6.36 15.15
N VAL A 88 -8.48 -6.95 16.24
CA VAL A 88 -9.87 -6.75 16.70
C VAL A 88 -10.07 -5.29 17.14
N ASP A 89 -9.03 -4.68 17.73
CA ASP A 89 -9.02 -3.28 18.10
C ASP A 89 -8.91 -2.37 16.85
N GLN A 90 -9.96 -1.58 16.60
CA GLN A 90 -10.02 -0.61 15.52
C GLN A 90 -8.93 0.46 15.62
N LEU A 91 -8.55 0.89 16.83
CA LEU A 91 -7.47 1.85 17.02
C LEU A 91 -6.14 1.27 16.52
N LYS A 92 -5.88 -0.02 16.77
CA LYS A 92 -4.68 -0.70 16.26
C LYS A 92 -4.69 -0.85 14.75
N THR A 93 -5.84 -1.12 14.15
CA THR A 93 -5.98 -1.12 12.69
C THR A 93 -5.65 0.27 12.11
N TYR A 94 -6.24 1.33 12.68
CA TYR A 94 -5.98 2.72 12.28
C TYR A 94 -4.50 3.10 12.41
N GLU A 95 -3.88 2.84 13.56
CA GLU A 95 -2.46 3.16 13.82
C GLU A 95 -1.55 2.44 12.81
N THR A 96 -1.80 1.15 12.57
CA THR A 96 -1.04 0.33 11.63
C THR A 96 -1.10 0.89 10.21
N VAL A 97 -2.32 1.22 9.74
CA VAL A 97 -2.52 1.81 8.40
C VAL A 97 -1.87 3.18 8.30
N ARG A 98 -2.10 4.06 9.28
CA ARG A 98 -1.52 5.41 9.33
C ARG A 98 0.00 5.37 9.28
N ASP A 99 0.62 4.47 10.04
CA ASP A 99 2.07 4.39 10.15
C ASP A 99 2.71 3.81 8.88
N TYR A 100 2.05 2.85 8.24
CA TYR A 100 2.44 2.35 6.91
C TYR A 100 2.32 3.43 5.83
N GLU A 101 1.20 4.14 5.79
CA GLU A 101 0.99 5.24 4.86
C GLU A 101 2.05 6.35 5.03
N ARG A 102 2.35 6.73 6.27
CA ARG A 102 3.40 7.71 6.59
C ARG A 102 4.78 7.22 6.16
N TYR A 103 5.04 5.92 6.29
CA TYR A 103 6.27 5.30 5.83
C TYR A 103 6.42 5.38 4.30
N LEU A 104 5.36 5.10 3.55
CA LEU A 104 5.34 5.29 2.09
C LEU A 104 5.52 6.76 1.69
N ASP A 105 4.89 7.68 2.40
CA ASP A 105 5.06 9.13 2.19
C ASP A 105 6.52 9.56 2.42
N GLY A 106 7.26 8.85 3.29
CA GLY A 106 8.69 9.03 3.49
C GLY A 106 9.49 8.79 2.20
N PHE A 107 9.27 7.66 1.53
CA PHE A 107 9.90 7.38 0.25
C PHE A 107 9.56 8.43 -0.80
N LEU A 108 8.29 8.86 -0.88
CA LEU A 108 7.88 9.89 -1.84
C LEU A 108 8.63 11.21 -1.61
N LYS A 109 8.77 11.64 -0.36
CA LYS A 109 9.48 12.89 -0.01
C LYS A 109 10.97 12.80 -0.35
N GLU A 110 11.63 11.70 -0.01
CA GLU A 110 13.05 11.51 -0.34
C GLU A 110 13.27 11.44 -1.86
N MET A 111 12.41 10.72 -2.57
CA MET A 111 12.47 10.59 -4.01
C MET A 111 12.21 11.92 -4.70
N GLU A 112 11.27 12.73 -4.21
CA GLU A 112 11.01 14.06 -4.75
C GLU A 112 12.23 14.97 -4.59
N LYS A 113 12.91 14.92 -3.43
CA LYS A 113 14.14 15.67 -3.18
C LYS A 113 15.25 15.24 -4.15
N ASP A 114 15.50 13.95 -4.28
CA ASP A 114 16.52 13.39 -5.18
C ASP A 114 16.21 13.69 -6.66
N PHE A 115 14.93 13.64 -7.04
CA PHE A 115 14.47 13.99 -8.39
C PHE A 115 14.77 15.45 -8.74
N LYS A 116 14.41 16.38 -7.83
CA LYS A 116 14.69 17.82 -8.02
C LYS A 116 16.18 18.09 -8.13
N GLN A 117 17.01 17.39 -7.35
CA GLN A 117 18.48 17.52 -7.41
C GLN A 117 19.05 16.96 -8.70
N THR A 118 18.54 15.81 -9.16
CA THR A 118 19.07 15.11 -10.34
C THR A 118 18.69 15.79 -11.66
N PHE A 119 17.44 16.24 -11.78
CA PHE A 119 16.89 16.75 -13.05
C PHE A 119 16.68 18.27 -13.06
N GLN A 120 16.92 18.95 -11.93
CA GLN A 120 16.73 20.40 -11.77
C GLN A 120 15.33 20.88 -12.21
N LYS A 121 14.34 20.00 -12.12
CA LYS A 121 12.95 20.23 -12.53
C LYS A 121 12.00 19.56 -11.55
N THR A 122 10.77 20.07 -11.50
CA THR A 122 9.67 19.50 -10.69
C THR A 122 8.67 18.73 -11.55
N LYS A 123 8.55 19.08 -12.83
CA LYS A 123 7.63 18.44 -13.78
C LYS A 123 8.06 17.00 -14.07
N GLY A 124 7.11 16.08 -14.02
CA GLY A 124 7.31 14.65 -14.30
C GLY A 124 7.45 13.77 -13.06
N PHE A 125 7.74 14.33 -11.88
CA PHE A 125 7.93 13.54 -10.66
C PHE A 125 6.73 12.62 -10.36
N LYS A 126 5.49 13.12 -10.45
CA LYS A 126 4.29 12.31 -10.20
C LYS A 126 4.20 11.06 -11.09
N ILE A 127 4.61 11.17 -12.35
CA ILE A 127 4.58 10.04 -13.31
C ILE A 127 5.66 9.03 -12.91
N ILE A 128 6.87 9.51 -12.64
CA ILE A 128 8.02 8.69 -12.25
C ILE A 128 7.76 7.97 -10.92
N SER A 129 7.26 8.66 -9.90
CA SER A 129 6.96 8.07 -8.59
C SER A 129 5.84 7.04 -8.69
N SER A 130 4.81 7.30 -9.50
CA SER A 130 3.73 6.34 -9.76
C SER A 130 4.25 5.08 -10.45
N GLN A 131 5.12 5.23 -11.45
CA GLN A 131 5.73 4.10 -12.14
C GLN A 131 6.59 3.25 -11.20
N ILE A 132 7.39 3.88 -10.33
CA ILE A 132 8.20 3.17 -9.32
C ILE A 132 7.29 2.39 -8.36
N PHE A 133 6.25 3.02 -7.82
CA PHE A 133 5.34 2.38 -6.87
C PHE A 133 4.56 1.23 -7.53
N SER A 134 4.04 1.42 -8.74
CA SER A 134 3.37 0.38 -9.52
C SER A 134 4.28 -0.82 -9.78
N THR A 135 5.56 -0.60 -10.11
CA THR A 135 6.56 -1.67 -10.28
C THR A 135 6.73 -2.52 -9.01
N LEU A 136 6.47 -1.95 -7.84
CA LEU A 136 6.62 -2.58 -6.53
C LEU A 136 5.29 -3.10 -5.94
N ASN A 137 4.19 -3.00 -6.71
CA ASN A 137 2.82 -3.21 -6.25
C ASN A 137 2.50 -2.39 -4.99
N LEU A 138 3.09 -1.20 -4.86
CA LEU A 138 2.81 -0.26 -3.80
C LEU A 138 1.70 0.69 -4.24
N THR A 139 0.74 0.88 -3.36
CA THR A 139 -0.36 1.83 -3.57
C THR A 139 -0.49 2.71 -2.34
N ARG A 140 -0.77 3.99 -2.61
CA ARG A 140 -1.10 4.98 -1.60
C ARG A 140 -2.53 5.45 -1.91
N THR A 141 -3.49 4.89 -1.21
CA THR A 141 -4.94 5.16 -1.35
C THR A 141 -5.44 6.08 -0.26
#